data_AF-A0AA90Q0V9-F1
#
_entry.id   AF-A0AA90Q0V9-F1
#
_cell.length_a   1.000
_cell.length_b   1.000
_cell.length_c   1.000
_cell.angle_alpha   90.00
_cell.angle_beta   90.00
_cell.angle_gamma   90.00
#
_symmetry.space_group_name_H-M   'P 1'
#
loop_
_entity.id
_entity.type
_entity.pdbx_description
1 polymer ?
#
loop_
_entity_poly.entity_id
_entity_poly.type
_entity_poly.pdbx_seq_one_letter_code
_entity_poly.pdbx_strand_id
1 'polypeptide(L)'
;MLSRTLITCCALAAFSMAASAAAQADGMAVVRDKQTGQLRPATAAELRAMQGDLRQPQMARPQPQVQVRADGTRSAPVGDRGMVYSVVSRAPDGKLAQRCVEGEAAAQHAAHDHATPAGEHGNEQ
;
A
#
# COMPACT_ATOMS: atom_id res chain seq x y z
N MET A 1 -45.85 0.99 43.86
CA MET A 1 -46.47 0.76 42.53
C MET A 1 -45.36 0.56 41.53
N LEU A 2 -45.45 -0.54 40.78
CA LEU A 2 -44.36 -1.21 40.10
C LEU A 2 -43.81 -0.38 38.93
N SER A 3 -42.51 -0.11 38.99
CA SER A 3 -41.61 0.23 37.88
C SER A 3 -41.69 -0.84 36.78
N ARG A 4 -42.68 -0.73 35.89
CA ARG A 4 -42.98 -1.66 34.78
C ARG A 4 -42.65 -1.08 33.40
N THR A 5 -41.75 -0.10 33.33
CA THR A 5 -41.39 0.56 32.05
C THR A 5 -39.90 0.46 31.70
N LEU A 6 -39.06 -0.17 32.53
CA LEU A 6 -37.60 -0.24 32.30
C LEU A 6 -37.09 -1.58 31.75
N ILE A 7 -37.98 -2.51 31.36
CA ILE A 7 -37.59 -3.87 30.91
C ILE A 7 -37.71 -4.05 29.39
N THR A 8 -38.04 -3.02 28.61
CA THR A 8 -38.37 -3.20 27.18
C THR A 8 -37.35 -2.63 26.19
N CYS A 9 -36.28 -1.94 26.62
CA CYS A 9 -35.33 -1.33 25.68
C CYS A 9 -34.02 -2.12 25.42
N CYS A 10 -33.71 -3.19 26.16
CA CYS A 10 -32.42 -3.88 26.02
C CYS A 10 -32.41 -5.08 25.06
N ALA A 11 -33.52 -5.40 24.40
CA ALA A 11 -33.61 -6.62 23.57
C ALA A 11 -33.32 -6.41 22.06
N LEU A 12 -33.14 -5.18 21.57
CA LEU A 12 -32.97 -4.93 20.12
C LEU A 12 -31.55 -4.55 19.68
N ALA A 13 -30.57 -4.45 20.58
CA ALA A 13 -29.21 -4.02 20.22
C ALA A 13 -28.24 -5.17 19.86
N ALA A 14 -28.68 -6.44 19.91
CA ALA A 14 -27.79 -7.59 19.72
C ALA A 14 -27.78 -8.17 18.29
N PHE A 15 -28.64 -7.69 17.38
CA PHE A 15 -28.75 -8.28 16.02
C PHE A 15 -27.93 -7.58 14.93
N SER A 16 -27.17 -6.52 15.25
CA SER A 16 -26.46 -5.72 14.24
C SER A 16 -24.98 -6.09 14.04
N MET A 17 -24.44 -7.04 14.79
CA MET A 17 -23.05 -7.53 14.61
C MET A 17 -23.01 -8.86 13.84
N ALA A 18 -23.70 -8.94 12.71
CA ALA A 18 -23.59 -10.05 11.76
C ALA A 18 -23.26 -9.57 10.34
N ALA A 19 -22.50 -8.47 10.23
CA ALA A 19 -22.02 -7.99 8.95
C ALA A 19 -20.62 -7.42 9.14
N SER A 20 -19.61 -8.26 8.84
CA SER A 20 -18.24 -7.91 8.39
C SER A 20 -17.21 -8.91 8.92
N ALA A 21 -17.47 -10.20 8.77
CA ALA A 21 -16.40 -11.17 8.62
C ALA A 21 -16.37 -11.58 7.14
N ALA A 22 -16.12 -10.60 6.27
CA ALA A 22 -15.64 -10.92 4.93
C ALA A 22 -14.28 -11.58 5.15
N ALA A 23 -14.27 -12.90 4.97
CA ALA A 23 -13.07 -13.71 5.01
C ALA A 23 -11.95 -12.98 4.27
N GLN A 24 -10.80 -12.85 4.94
CA GLN A 24 -9.56 -12.37 4.36
C GLN A 24 -9.13 -13.36 3.27
N ALA A 25 -9.78 -13.31 2.12
CA ALA A 25 -9.27 -13.86 0.89
C ALA A 25 -8.19 -12.88 0.41
N ASP A 26 -7.05 -13.42 -0.04
CA ASP A 26 -6.00 -12.63 -0.69
C ASP A 26 -6.60 -11.80 -1.84
N GLY A 27 -6.83 -10.50 -1.59
CA GLY A 27 -7.34 -9.52 -2.55
C GLY A 27 -8.84 -9.19 -2.45
N MET A 28 -9.18 -7.95 -2.83
CA MET A 28 -10.56 -7.47 -2.93
C MET A 28 -11.16 -7.88 -4.28
N ALA A 29 -12.25 -8.66 -4.27
CA ALA A 29 -12.95 -9.03 -5.50
C ALA A 29 -13.99 -7.96 -5.89
N VAL A 30 -13.92 -7.52 -7.15
CA VAL A 30 -14.84 -6.54 -7.74
C VAL A 30 -15.50 -7.11 -8.97
N VAL A 31 -16.77 -6.77 -9.18
CA VAL A 31 -17.56 -7.15 -10.36
C VAL A 31 -17.99 -5.89 -11.10
N ARG A 32 -17.97 -5.94 -12.43
CA ARG A 32 -18.54 -4.88 -13.26
C ARG A 32 -20.05 -5.03 -13.33
N ASP A 33 -20.77 -4.01 -12.90
CA ASP A 33 -22.22 -3.97 -12.96
C ASP A 33 -22.71 -3.94 -14.42
N LYS A 34 -23.70 -4.77 -14.77
CA LYS A 34 -24.17 -4.92 -16.16
C LYS A 34 -24.98 -3.72 -16.65
N GLN A 35 -25.64 -2.99 -15.76
CA GLN A 35 -26.53 -1.89 -16.12
C GLN A 35 -25.77 -0.58 -16.24
N THR A 36 -24.82 -0.36 -15.33
CA THR A 36 -24.09 0.91 -15.22
C THR A 36 -22.65 0.82 -15.73
N GLY A 37 -22.11 -0.38 -15.90
CA GLY A 37 -20.72 -0.60 -16.27
C GLY A 37 -19.71 -0.24 -15.16
N GLN A 38 -20.16 0.18 -13.98
CA GLN A 38 -19.28 0.58 -12.89
C GLN A 38 -18.71 -0.62 -12.15
N LEU A 39 -17.55 -0.44 -11.53
CA LEU A 39 -16.95 -1.45 -10.66
C LEU A 39 -17.57 -1.37 -9.27
N ARG A 40 -18.07 -2.49 -8.75
CA ARG A 40 -18.63 -2.60 -7.40
C ARG A 40 -18.06 -3.79 -6.65
N PRO A 41 -18.17 -3.83 -5.31
CA PRO A 41 -17.86 -5.03 -4.53
C PRO A 41 -18.67 -6.24 -5.01
N ALA A 42 -18.03 -7.40 -5.05
CA ALA A 42 -18.69 -8.66 -5.35
C ALA A 42 -19.62 -9.07 -4.20
N THR A 43 -20.81 -9.57 -4.53
CA THR A 43 -21.72 -10.17 -3.54
C THR A 43 -21.23 -11.55 -3.09
N ALA A 44 -21.74 -12.06 -1.97
CA ALA A 44 -21.35 -13.39 -1.46
C ALA A 44 -21.68 -14.54 -2.43
N ALA A 45 -22.75 -14.41 -3.24
CA ALA A 45 -23.08 -15.39 -4.26
C ALA A 45 -22.09 -15.35 -5.44
N GLU A 46 -21.72 -14.16 -5.88
CA GLU A 46 -20.72 -13.95 -6.95
C GLU A 46 -19.33 -14.41 -6.50
N LEU A 47 -18.93 -14.12 -5.27
CA LEU A 47 -17.68 -14.62 -4.67
C LEU A 47 -17.61 -16.15 -4.70
N ARG A 48 -18.68 -16.84 -4.28
CA ARG A 48 -18.74 -18.31 -4.33
C ARG A 48 -18.68 -18.87 -5.75
N ALA A 49 -19.31 -18.19 -6.71
CA ALA A 49 -19.22 -18.58 -8.12
C ALA A 49 -17.79 -18.39 -8.67
N MET A 50 -17.07 -17.37 -8.22
CA MET A 50 -15.69 -17.10 -8.64
C MET A 50 -14.64 -18.01 -7.99
N GLN A 51 -14.92 -18.61 -6.82
CA GLN A 51 -13.95 -19.43 -6.07
C GLN A 51 -13.30 -20.57 -6.89
N GLY A 52 -13.97 -21.10 -7.92
CA GLY A 52 -13.40 -22.11 -8.83
C GLY A 52 -12.57 -21.55 -9.99
N ASP A 53 -12.80 -20.30 -10.38
CA ASP A 53 -12.22 -19.65 -11.57
C ASP A 53 -11.12 -18.64 -11.22
N LEU A 54 -10.99 -18.26 -9.94
CA LEU A 54 -9.90 -17.43 -9.46
C LEU A 54 -8.61 -18.25 -9.44
N ARG A 55 -8.00 -18.44 -10.60
CA ARG A 55 -6.56 -18.72 -10.67
C ARG A 55 -5.88 -17.60 -9.91
N GLN A 56 -5.38 -17.90 -8.71
CA GLN A 56 -4.45 -16.98 -8.08
C GLN A 56 -3.35 -16.71 -9.10
N PRO A 57 -3.09 -15.44 -9.45
CA PRO A 57 -1.97 -15.15 -10.30
C PRO A 57 -0.74 -15.70 -9.59
N GLN A 58 -0.14 -16.76 -10.16
CA GLN A 58 1.19 -17.18 -9.75
C GLN A 58 2.12 -16.04 -10.16
N MET A 59 2.24 -15.06 -9.28
CA MET A 59 3.27 -14.05 -9.36
C MET A 59 4.58 -14.81 -9.18
N ALA A 60 5.18 -15.21 -10.30
CA ALA A 60 6.51 -15.79 -10.30
C ALA A 60 7.42 -14.77 -9.61
N ARG A 61 7.96 -15.14 -8.44
CA ARG A 61 8.92 -14.28 -7.75
C ARG A 61 10.10 -14.10 -8.71
N PRO A 62 10.47 -12.86 -9.08
CA PRO A 62 11.60 -12.64 -9.96
C PRO A 62 12.85 -13.23 -9.31
N GLN A 63 13.47 -14.22 -9.95
CA GLN A 63 14.70 -14.80 -9.47
C GLN A 63 15.85 -13.85 -9.83
N PRO A 64 16.71 -13.46 -8.87
CA PRO A 64 17.86 -12.62 -9.17
C PRO A 64 18.82 -13.38 -10.10
N GLN A 65 19.22 -12.75 -11.20
CA GLN A 65 20.22 -13.30 -12.11
C GLN A 65 21.61 -13.14 -11.48
N VAL A 66 22.03 -14.14 -10.70
CA VAL A 66 23.33 -14.12 -10.04
C VAL A 66 24.44 -14.45 -11.03
N GLN A 67 25.42 -13.57 -11.15
CA GLN A 67 26.66 -13.78 -11.89
C GLN A 67 27.77 -14.20 -10.92
N VAL A 68 28.49 -15.26 -11.28
CA VAL A 68 29.63 -15.78 -10.51
C VAL A 68 30.91 -15.47 -11.28
N ARG A 69 31.86 -14.75 -10.65
CA ARG A 69 33.18 -14.47 -11.21
C ARG A 69 34.14 -15.65 -10.98
N ALA A 70 35.27 -15.64 -11.71
CA ALA A 70 36.29 -16.69 -11.61
C ALA A 70 36.94 -16.82 -10.22
N ASP A 71 36.90 -15.75 -9.41
CA ASP A 71 37.35 -15.72 -8.02
C ASP A 71 36.29 -16.25 -7.01
N GLY A 72 35.12 -16.68 -7.51
CA GLY A 72 33.99 -17.14 -6.69
C GLY A 72 33.06 -16.03 -6.20
N THR A 73 33.35 -14.76 -6.49
CA THR A 73 32.49 -13.63 -6.11
C THR A 73 31.13 -13.73 -6.81
N ARG A 74 30.03 -13.57 -6.04
CA ARG A 74 28.65 -13.59 -6.54
C ARG A 74 28.09 -12.18 -6.56
N SER A 75 27.52 -11.77 -7.68
CA SER A 75 26.88 -10.45 -7.85
C SER A 75 25.52 -10.61 -8.53
N ALA A 76 24.58 -9.72 -8.27
CA ALA A 76 23.29 -9.70 -8.96
C ALA A 76 22.93 -8.25 -9.30
N PRO A 77 22.43 -7.95 -10.51
CA PRO A 77 21.90 -6.63 -10.81
C PRO A 77 20.62 -6.42 -9.99
N VAL A 78 20.60 -5.35 -9.19
CA VAL A 78 19.44 -5.01 -8.34
C VAL A 78 18.39 -4.20 -9.12
N GLY A 79 18.78 -3.63 -10.26
CA GLY A 79 17.98 -2.65 -11.01
C GLY A 79 17.76 -1.39 -10.16
N ASP A 80 16.66 -0.69 -10.38
CA ASP A 80 16.32 0.53 -9.61
C ASP A 80 15.77 0.22 -8.20
N ARG A 81 15.54 -1.06 -7.90
CA ARG A 81 14.99 -1.46 -6.59
C ARG A 81 16.04 -1.24 -5.51
N GLY A 82 15.76 -0.34 -4.57
CA GLY A 82 16.69 0.03 -3.51
C GLY A 82 17.76 1.04 -3.93
N MET A 83 17.66 1.63 -5.13
CA MET A 83 18.48 2.78 -5.52
C MET A 83 17.92 4.06 -4.86
N VAL A 84 18.75 4.69 -4.05
CA VAL A 84 18.46 5.98 -3.41
C VAL A 84 19.26 7.06 -4.13
N TYR A 85 18.57 8.11 -4.53
CA TYR A 85 19.14 9.29 -5.16
C TYR A 85 19.33 10.38 -4.11
N SER A 86 20.53 10.93 -4.03
CA SER A 86 20.80 12.14 -3.24
C SER A 86 20.60 13.37 -4.12
N VAL A 87 19.52 14.11 -3.86
CA VAL A 87 19.15 15.33 -4.60
C VAL A 87 19.55 16.53 -3.77
N VAL A 88 20.44 17.37 -4.33
CA VAL A 88 20.81 18.66 -3.73
C VAL A 88 20.08 19.76 -4.50
N SER A 89 19.41 20.64 -3.76
CA SER A 89 18.66 21.77 -4.32
C SER A 89 18.98 23.04 -3.55
N ARG A 90 18.83 24.20 -4.18
CA ARG A 90 19.05 25.49 -3.55
C ARG A 90 17.73 26.05 -3.03
N ALA A 91 17.70 26.36 -1.75
CA ALA A 91 16.57 27.01 -1.10
C ALA A 91 16.53 28.52 -1.45
N PRO A 92 15.37 29.20 -1.28
CA PRO A 92 15.25 30.64 -1.57
C PRO A 92 16.19 31.54 -0.78
N ASP A 93 16.65 31.09 0.38
CA ASP A 93 17.66 31.77 1.21
C ASP A 93 19.11 31.58 0.70
N GLY A 94 19.28 30.85 -0.41
CA GLY A 94 20.56 30.55 -1.03
C GLY A 94 21.28 29.34 -0.44
N LYS A 95 20.77 28.71 0.62
CA LYS A 95 21.38 27.50 1.22
C LYS A 95 21.14 26.26 0.35
N LEU A 96 21.98 25.25 0.54
CA LEU A 96 21.80 23.95 -0.10
C LEU A 96 21.04 23.01 0.84
N ALA A 97 20.02 22.35 0.31
CA ALA A 97 19.27 21.31 0.99
C ALA A 97 19.45 19.98 0.25
N GLN A 98 19.79 18.93 0.99
CA GLN A 98 19.94 17.57 0.46
C GLN A 98 18.72 16.73 0.87
N ARG A 99 18.17 15.96 -0.08
CA ARG A 99 17.10 14.98 0.14
C ARG A 99 17.49 13.65 -0.48
N CYS A 100 17.22 12.56 0.23
CA CYS A 100 17.36 11.21 -0.29
C CYS A 100 15.97 10.73 -0.76
N VAL A 101 15.84 10.36 -2.03
CA VAL A 101 14.59 9.89 -2.61
C VAL A 101 14.79 8.58 -3.37
N GLU A 102 13.77 7.75 -3.40
CA GLU A 102 13.82 6.46 -4.07
C GLU A 102 13.26 6.56 -5.50
N GLY A 103 14.00 6.03 -6.46
CA GLY A 103 13.59 6.01 -7.86
C GLY A 103 13.89 7.30 -8.64
N GLU A 104 14.19 7.12 -9.93
CA GLU A 104 14.64 8.19 -10.81
C GLU A 104 13.58 9.29 -11.00
N ALA A 105 12.31 8.92 -11.19
CA ALA A 105 11.23 9.88 -11.38
C ALA A 105 11.04 10.81 -10.16
N ALA A 106 11.16 10.26 -8.94
CA ALA A 106 11.10 11.05 -7.71
C ALA A 106 12.33 11.96 -7.58
N ALA A 107 13.51 11.49 -7.99
CA ALA A 107 14.72 12.29 -8.03
C ALA A 107 14.61 13.47 -9.00
N GLN A 108 14.11 13.23 -10.20
CA GLN A 108 13.85 14.27 -11.19
C GLN A 108 12.83 15.28 -10.66
N HIS A 109 11.72 14.83 -10.08
CA HIS A 109 10.74 15.73 -9.48
C HIS A 109 11.35 16.59 -8.36
N ALA A 110 12.04 15.96 -7.41
CA ALA A 110 12.70 16.63 -6.30
C ALA A 110 13.79 17.63 -6.72
N ALA A 111 14.41 17.45 -7.90
CA ALA A 111 15.40 18.38 -8.42
C ALA A 111 14.78 19.69 -8.95
N HIS A 112 13.52 19.64 -9.38
CA HIS A 112 12.79 20.81 -9.90
C HIS A 112 11.98 21.53 -8.81
N ASP A 113 11.72 20.86 -7.69
CA ASP A 113 11.09 21.49 -6.53
C ASP A 113 12.09 22.39 -5.78
N HIS A 114 11.67 23.61 -5.46
CA HIS A 114 12.40 24.43 -4.49
C HIS A 114 12.33 23.76 -3.12
N ALA A 115 13.47 23.33 -2.58
CA ALA A 115 13.49 22.76 -1.25
C ALA A 115 13.21 23.82 -0.18
N THR A 116 12.28 23.49 0.70
CA THR A 116 12.19 24.12 2.02
C THR A 116 13.38 23.62 2.84
N PRO A 117 14.17 24.51 3.46
CA PRO A 117 15.29 24.09 4.29
C PRO A 117 14.76 23.19 5.43
N ALA A 118 15.37 22.01 5.60
CA ALA A 118 15.15 21.20 6.79
C ALA A 118 15.66 22.01 8.00
N GLY A 119 14.81 22.20 9.01
CA GLY A 119 15.21 22.87 10.25
C GLY A 119 16.44 22.16 10.84
N GLU A 120 17.35 22.92 11.46
CA GLU A 120 18.52 22.35 12.12
C GLU A 120 18.08 21.36 13.21
N HIS A 121 18.22 20.06 12.94
CA HIS A 121 18.14 19.05 13.98
C HIS A 121 19.46 19.14 14.77
N GLY A 122 19.43 19.88 15.87
CA GLY A 122 20.51 19.90 16.86
C GLY A 122 20.77 18.48 17.34
N ASN A 123 21.93 17.94 17.00
CA ASN A 123 22.42 16.67 17.53
C ASN A 123 22.96 16.94 18.95
N GLU A 124 22.06 17.03 19.92
CA GLU A 124 22.43 16.95 21.33
C GLU A 124 22.71 15.48 21.65
N GLN A 125 24.00 15.16 21.80
CA GLN A 125 24.52 13.89 22.34
C GLN A 125 24.82 14.04 23.82
#